data_AF-K7K9C2-F1
#
_entry.id   AF-K7K9C2-F1
#
_cell.length_a   1.000
_cell.length_b   1.000
_cell.length_c   1.000
_cell.angle_alpha   90.00
_cell.angle_beta   90.00
_cell.angle_gamma   90.00
#
_symmetry.space_group_name_H-M   'P 1'
#
loop_
_entity.id
_entity.type
_entity.pdbx_description
1 polymer ?
#
loop_
_entity_poly.entity_id
_entity_poly.type
_entity_poly.pdbx_seq_one_letter_code
_entity_poly.pdbx_strand_id
1 'polypeptide(L)' 'MHKSLHLGRPSYLTKTLKPLLGNGIIRSNGLQWAFPRNLLAPEFFHSKIK' A
#
# COMPACT_ATOMS: atom_id res chain seq x y z
N MET A 1 20.76 0.83 19.48
CA MET A 1 20.47 0.65 18.03
C MET A 1 18.96 0.76 17.80
N HIS A 2 18.45 1.93 17.41
CA HIS A 2 17.03 2.10 17.08
C HIS A 2 16.79 1.67 15.62
N LYS A 3 16.21 0.48 15.43
CA LYS A 3 15.75 -0.04 14.14
C LYS A 3 14.56 0.80 13.66
N SER A 4 14.70 1.39 12.48
CA SER A 4 13.67 2.01 11.61
C SER A 4 12.25 2.16 12.18
N LEU A 5 11.78 3.40 12.31
CA LEU A 5 10.37 3.70 12.55
C LEU A 5 9.52 2.98 11.48
N HIS A 6 8.65 2.06 11.90
CA HIS A 6 7.68 1.40 11.01
C HIS A 6 6.64 2.43 10.54
N LEU A 7 7.02 3.35 9.64
CA LEU A 7 6.16 4.34 8.99
C LEU A 7 5.23 3.72 7.92
N GLY A 8 5.04 2.40 7.97
CA GLY A 8 4.06 1.70 7.15
C GLY A 8 2.64 1.92 7.66
N ARG A 9 1.65 1.40 6.91
CA ARG A 9 0.25 1.41 7.32
C ARG A 9 0.12 0.82 8.73
N PRO A 10 -0.59 1.49 9.66
CA PRO A 10 -0.69 1.04 11.02
C PRO A 10 -1.37 -0.32 11.09
N SER A 11 -0.88 -1.18 11.99
CA SER A 11 -1.27 -2.59 12.06
C SER A 11 -2.75 -2.79 12.37
N TYR A 12 -3.41 -1.83 13.03
CA TYR A 12 -4.85 -1.88 13.27
C TYR A 12 -5.64 -1.80 11.96
N LEU A 13 -5.21 -0.96 11.00
CA LEU A 13 -5.84 -0.90 9.67
C LEU A 13 -5.60 -2.19 8.90
N THR A 14 -4.38 -2.75 8.95
CA THR A 14 -4.08 -3.97 8.19
C THR A 14 -4.81 -5.20 8.73
N LYS A 15 -5.03 -5.29 10.05
CA LYS A 15 -5.78 -6.37 10.70
C LYS A 15 -7.29 -6.25 10.51
N THR A 16 -7.86 -5.08 10.77
CA THR A 16 -9.32 -4.87 10.67
C THR A 16 -9.81 -4.99 9.23
N LEU A 17 -9.04 -4.47 8.28
CA LEU A 17 -9.38 -4.59 6.86
C LEU A 17 -9.00 -5.97 6.30
N LYS A 18 -8.34 -6.85 7.08
CA LYS A 18 -7.94 -8.22 6.68
C LYS A 18 -9.06 -9.01 5.99
N PRO A 19 -10.20 -9.22 6.65
CA PRO A 19 -11.33 -9.97 6.09
C PRO A 19 -11.97 -9.29 4.89
N LEU A 20 -11.99 -7.95 4.83
CA LEU A 20 -12.69 -7.22 3.77
C LEU A 20 -11.87 -7.14 2.46
N LEU A 21 -10.56 -6.88 2.56
CA LEU A 21 -9.77 -6.47 1.40
C LEU A 21 -8.69 -7.47 0.93
N GLY A 22 -8.51 -8.61 1.64
CA GLY A 22 -7.39 -9.52 1.35
C GLY A 22 -5.99 -8.86 1.35
N ASN A 23 -4.89 -9.59 1.18
CA ASN A 23 -3.54 -9.00 1.25
C ASN A 23 -3.19 -8.09 0.04
N GLY A 24 -4.07 -7.16 -0.31
CA GLY A 24 -3.94 -6.24 -1.41
C GLY A 24 -3.15 -4.98 -1.06
N ILE A 25 -3.03 -4.13 -2.08
CA ILE A 25 -2.19 -2.93 -2.15
C ILE A 25 -2.44 -2.00 -0.95
N ILE A 26 -3.70 -1.82 -0.56
CA ILE A 26 -4.13 -0.90 0.52
C ILE A 26 -3.50 -1.30 1.87
N ARG A 27 -3.25 -2.58 2.11
CA ARG A 27 -2.69 -3.09 3.38
C ARG A 27 -1.22 -3.46 3.30
N SER A 28 -0.72 -3.74 2.10
CA SER A 28 0.69 -4.07 1.86
C SER A 28 1.62 -2.94 2.33
N ASN A 29 2.84 -3.27 2.75
CA ASN A 29 3.85 -2.30 3.18
C ASN A 29 5.16 -2.58 2.46
N GLY A 30 6.01 -1.55 2.31
CA GLY A 30 7.33 -1.69 1.70
C GLY A 30 7.29 -2.23 0.27
N LEU A 31 8.19 -3.17 -0.04
CA LEU A 31 8.34 -3.78 -1.37
C LEU A 31 7.05 -4.42 -1.92
N GLN A 32 6.22 -4.99 -1.03
CA GLN A 32 4.94 -5.59 -1.40
C GLN A 32 3.94 -4.55 -1.92
N TRP A 33 4.06 -3.29 -1.49
CA TRP A 33 3.26 -2.18 -2.02
C TRP A 33 3.89 -1.53 -3.25
N ALA A 34 5.22 -1.42 -3.27
CA ALA A 34 5.95 -0.69 -4.32
C ALA A 34 5.71 -1.30 -5.71
N PHE A 35 5.76 -2.63 -5.82
CA PHE A 35 5.55 -3.34 -7.08
C PHE A 35 4.16 -3.08 -7.69
N PRO A 36 3.04 -3.37 -6.99
CA PRO A 36 1.72 -3.14 -7.56
C PRO A 36 1.39 -1.64 -7.70
N ARG A 37 1.93 -0.77 -6.84
CA ARG A 37 1.79 0.69 -7.00
C ARG A 37 2.41 1.16 -8.31
N ASN A 38 3.60 0.66 -8.66
CA ASN A 38 4.26 1.05 -9.91
C ASN A 38 3.47 0.58 -11.14
N LEU A 39 2.88 -0.61 -11.08
CA LEU A 39 2.02 -1.14 -12.14
C LEU A 39 0.76 -0.28 -12.35
N LEU A 40 0.13 0.18 -11.26
CA LEU A 40 -1.08 0.99 -11.32
C LEU A 40 -0.83 2.48 -11.60
N ALA A 41 0.35 3.00 -11.25
CA ALA A 41 0.64 4.44 -11.32
C ALA A 41 0.32 5.09 -12.69
N PRO A 42 0.61 4.47 -13.85
CA PRO A 42 0.33 5.07 -15.15
C PRO A 42 -1.14 5.39 -15.41
N GLU A 43 -2.06 4.64 -14.82
CA GLU A 43 -3.51 4.84 -15.00
C GLU A 43 -4.03 6.06 -14.23
N PHE A 44 -3.33 6.46 -13.18
CA PHE A 44 -3.70 7.61 -12.33
C PHE A 44 -2.91 8.88 -12.66
N PHE A 45 -2.21 8.93 -13.78
CA PHE A 45 -1.55 10.16 -14.21
C PHE A 45 -2.58 11.19 -14.65
N HIS A 46 -2.35 12.47 -14.31
CA HIS A 46 -3.23 13.58 -14.69
C HIS A 46 -3.48 13.64 -16.20
N SER A 47 -2.55 13.15 -17.03
CA SER A 47 -2.74 13.02 -18.48
C SER A 47 -3.91 12.11 -18.89
N LYS A 48 -4.33 11.19 -18.01
CA LYS A 48 -5.44 10.26 -18.21
C LYS A 48 -6.73 10.74 -17.54
N ILE A 49 -6.67 11.78 -16.71
CA ILE A 49 -7.83 12.37 -16.04
C ILE A 49 -8.34 13.49 -16.96
N LYS A 50 -9.51 13.27 -17.57
CA LYS A 50 -10.25 14.27 -18.37
C LYS A 50 -11.02 15.21 -17.43
#